data_AF-A0A1A8ADJ1-F1
#
_entry.id   AF-A0A1A8ADJ1-F1
#
_cell.length_a   1.000
_cell.length_b   1.000
_cell.length_c   1.000
_cell.angle_alpha   90.00
_cell.angle_beta   90.00
_cell.angle_gamma   90.00
#
_symmetry.space_group_name_H-M   'P 1'
#
loop_
_entity.id
_entity.type
_entity.pdbx_description
1 polymer ?
#
loop_
_entity_poly.entity_id
_entity_poly.type
_entity_poly.pdbx_seq_one_letter_code
_entity_poly.pdbx_strand_id
1 'polypeptide(L)'
;VFVLVLVLVSVLWIPVVQASQGGQLFIYIQSISTYLQPPVSIIFLMGCFWRRTNEKGAFWGLTVGLTVGCIRMLLDFIYPAPPCYEEDNRPVVLKYVHYLYFSVLLSFITLAVVVG
;
A
#
# COMPACT_ATOMS: atom_id res chain seq x y z
N VAL A 1 24.27 1.51 17.97
CA VAL A 1 24.43 1.19 16.54
C VAL A 1 23.09 1.04 15.83
N PHE A 2 22.19 0.14 16.26
CA PHE A 2 20.86 -0.02 15.65
C PHE A 2 20.05 1.29 15.51
N VAL A 3 19.96 2.06 16.60
CA VAL A 3 19.27 3.37 16.59
C VAL A 3 19.90 4.35 15.59
N LEU A 4 21.23 4.39 15.49
CA LEU A 4 21.92 5.26 14.53
C LEU A 4 21.60 4.87 13.09
N VAL A 5 21.55 3.56 12.79
CA VAL A 5 21.17 3.06 11.46
C VAL A 5 19.73 3.46 11.13
N LEU A 6 18.78 3.28 12.07
CA LEU A 6 17.40 3.69 11.86
C LEU A 6 17.28 5.20 11.61
N VAL A 7 17.99 6.02 12.39
CA VAL A 7 17.99 7.49 12.21
C VAL A 7 18.51 7.87 10.83
N LEU A 8 19.62 7.28 10.37
CA LEU A 8 20.18 7.56 9.04
C LEU A 8 19.19 7.20 7.93
N VAL A 9 18.55 6.04 8.02
CA VAL A 9 17.51 5.63 7.06
C VAL A 9 16.33 6.59 7.07
N SER A 10 15.86 7.03 8.23
CA SER A 10 14.78 8.02 8.34
C SER A 10 15.15 9.38 7.72
N VAL A 11 16.38 9.85 7.91
CA VAL A 11 16.86 11.11 7.31
C VAL A 11 16.94 10.99 5.79
N LEU A 12 17.44 9.86 5.27
CA LEU A 12 17.49 9.59 3.83
C LEU A 12 16.10 9.50 3.18
N TRP A 13 15.05 9.25 3.96
CA TRP A 13 13.68 9.16 3.47
C TRP A 13 13.01 10.54 3.27
N ILE A 14 13.53 11.61 3.88
CA ILE A 14 12.97 12.97 3.77
C ILE A 14 12.82 13.46 2.32
N PRO A 15 13.84 13.41 1.43
CA PRO A 15 13.70 13.89 0.04
C PRO A 15 12.65 13.11 -0.75
N VAL A 16 12.50 11.82 -0.45
CA VAL A 16 11.51 10.95 -1.09
C VAL A 16 10.08 11.39 -0.75
N VAL A 17 9.84 11.77 0.52
CA VAL A 17 8.53 12.29 0.96
C VAL A 17 8.19 13.61 0.26
N GLN A 18 9.17 14.50 0.07
CA GLN A 18 8.96 15.78 -0.59
C GLN A 18 8.61 15.63 -2.08
N ALA A 19 9.21 14.64 -2.75
CA ALA A 19 8.97 14.38 -4.17
C ALA A 19 7.60 13.73 -4.48
N SER A 20 7.02 12.98 -3.53
CA SER A 20 5.90 12.08 -3.83
C SER A 20 4.52 12.75 -3.94
N GLN A 21 4.25 13.89 -3.31
CA GLN A 21 2.89 14.47 -3.24
C GLN A 21 2.84 16.01 -3.07
N GLY A 22 3.69 16.77 -3.76
CA GLY A 22 3.54 18.25 -3.84
C GLY A 22 3.44 19.00 -2.50
N GLY A 23 3.96 18.43 -1.41
CA GLY A 23 3.92 19.00 -0.06
C GLY A 23 2.78 18.53 0.86
N GLN A 24 1.86 17.67 0.41
CA GLN A 24 0.76 17.17 1.24
C GLN A 24 1.14 15.90 2.04
N LEU A 25 1.86 16.09 3.14
CA LEU A 25 2.37 15.00 4.01
C LEU A 25 1.27 14.04 4.52
N PHE A 26 0.07 14.57 4.80
CA PHE A 26 -1.06 13.77 5.27
C PHE A 26 -1.53 12.75 4.22
N ILE A 27 -1.66 13.18 2.96
CA ILE A 27 -2.10 12.30 1.86
C ILE A 27 -1.07 11.21 1.59
N TYR A 28 0.22 11.52 1.72
CA TYR A 28 1.30 10.55 1.58
C TYR A 28 1.25 9.44 2.66
N ILE A 29 1.12 9.81 3.93
CA ILE A 29 1.06 8.81 5.01
C ILE A 29 -0.21 7.97 4.89
N GLN A 30 -1.32 8.61 4.51
CA GLN A 30 -2.59 7.91 4.32
C GLN A 30 -2.53 6.93 3.14
N SER A 31 -1.92 7.30 2.01
CA SER A 31 -1.81 6.41 0.85
C SER A 31 -0.96 5.17 1.16
N ILE A 32 0.20 5.33 1.81
CA ILE A 32 1.05 4.21 2.21
C ILE A 32 0.34 3.27 3.18
N SER A 33 -0.28 3.82 4.23
CA SER A 33 -1.07 3.03 5.18
C SER A 33 -2.16 2.24 4.46
N THR A 34 -2.80 2.87 3.48
CA THR A 34 -3.87 2.28 2.69
C THR A 34 -3.39 1.15 1.75
N TYR A 35 -2.09 1.07 1.43
CA TYR A 35 -1.54 -0.04 0.62
C TYR A 35 -1.16 -1.26 1.46
N LEU A 36 -0.79 -1.08 2.73
CA LEU A 36 -0.22 -2.13 3.57
C LEU A 36 -1.18 -2.64 4.66
N GLN A 37 -1.99 -1.75 5.23
CA GLN A 37 -2.88 -2.05 6.35
C GLN A 37 -4.09 -2.95 6.00
N PRO A 38 -4.73 -2.86 4.81
CA PRO A 38 -5.95 -3.63 4.52
C PRO A 38 -5.77 -5.15 4.47
N PRO A 39 -4.70 -5.71 3.86
CA PRO A 39 -4.41 -7.15 3.93
C PRO A 39 -4.31 -7.65 5.37
N VAL A 40 -3.61 -6.90 6.23
CA VAL A 40 -3.38 -7.26 7.63
C VAL A 40 -4.69 -7.23 8.42
N SER A 41 -5.50 -6.19 8.23
CA SER A 41 -6.78 -6.05 8.95
C SER A 41 -7.78 -7.14 8.58
N ILE A 42 -7.89 -7.51 7.29
CA ILE A 42 -8.78 -8.58 6.83
C ILE A 42 -8.38 -9.92 7.44
N ILE A 43 -7.09 -10.25 7.46
CA ILE A 43 -6.61 -11.51 8.01
C ILE A 43 -6.82 -11.56 9.53
N PHE A 44 -6.60 -10.44 10.21
CA PHE A 44 -6.88 -10.34 11.64
C PHE A 44 -8.37 -10.54 11.94
N LEU A 45 -9.26 -9.86 11.20
CA LEU A 45 -10.70 -10.00 11.36
C LEU A 45 -11.17 -11.43 11.05
N MET A 46 -10.69 -12.03 9.95
CA MET A 46 -11.02 -13.40 9.58
C MET A 46 -10.48 -14.42 10.59
N GLY A 47 -9.30 -14.18 11.17
CA GLY A 47 -8.76 -15.03 12.23
C GLY A 47 -9.57 -14.98 13.53
N CYS A 48 -10.07 -13.80 13.92
CA CYS A 48 -10.86 -13.63 15.14
C CYS A 48 -12.31 -14.12 14.99
N PHE A 49 -12.97 -13.78 13.87
CA PHE A 49 -14.41 -13.98 13.71
C PHE A 49 -14.79 -15.18 12.85
N TRP A 50 -13.86 -15.78 12.08
CA TRP A 50 -14.18 -16.84 11.14
C TRP A 50 -13.43 -18.15 11.44
N ARG A 51 -14.14 -19.14 11.97
CA ARG A 51 -13.57 -20.45 12.32
C ARG A 51 -13.05 -21.27 11.14
N ARG A 52 -13.45 -20.94 9.91
CA ARG A 52 -13.03 -21.66 8.69
C ARG A 52 -11.72 -21.11 8.11
N THR A 53 -11.13 -20.10 8.74
CA THR A 53 -9.85 -19.52 8.31
C THR A 53 -8.73 -20.55 8.50
N ASN A 54 -8.10 -20.94 7.39
CA ASN A 54 -6.99 -21.89 7.39
C ASN A 54 -5.63 -21.18 7.43
N GLU A 55 -4.61 -21.84 7.98
CA GLU A 55 -3.24 -21.29 8.02
C GLU A 55 -2.69 -20.97 6.62
N LYS A 56 -2.95 -21.86 5.65
CA LYS A 56 -2.54 -21.66 4.26
C LYS A 56 -3.25 -20.46 3.62
N GLY A 57 -4.56 -20.32 3.85
CA GLY A 57 -5.34 -19.18 3.33
C GLY A 57 -4.89 -17.86 3.94
N ALA A 58 -4.60 -17.84 5.25
CA ALA A 58 -4.04 -16.67 5.91
C ALA A 58 -2.65 -16.29 5.36
N PHE A 59 -1.76 -17.27 5.15
CA PHE A 59 -0.42 -17.04 4.60
C PHE A 59 -0.47 -16.51 3.16
N TRP A 60 -1.23 -17.16 2.29
CA TRP A 60 -1.36 -16.76 0.88
C TRP A 60 -2.12 -15.44 0.74
N GLY A 61 -3.16 -15.22 1.56
CA GLY A 61 -3.87 -13.95 1.62
C GLY A 61 -2.96 -12.80 1.99
N LEU A 62 -2.11 -12.96 3.02
CA LEU A 62 -1.16 -11.93 3.42
C LEU A 62 -0.12 -11.69 2.33
N THR A 63 0.44 -12.77 1.79
CA THR A 63 1.50 -12.71 0.79
C THR A 63 1.03 -12.02 -0.48
N VAL A 64 -0.12 -12.42 -1.03
CA VAL A 64 -0.70 -11.83 -2.24
C VAL A 64 -1.13 -10.38 -1.98
N GLY A 65 -1.83 -10.12 -0.88
CA GLY A 65 -2.28 -8.77 -0.54
C GLY A 65 -1.13 -7.79 -0.34
N LEU A 66 -0.09 -8.20 0.40
CA LEU A 66 1.08 -7.37 0.63
C LEU A 66 1.89 -7.17 -0.66
N THR A 67 2.02 -8.21 -1.49
CA THR A 67 2.73 -8.11 -2.79
C THR A 67 2.03 -7.12 -3.71
N VAL A 68 0.71 -7.20 -3.85
CA VAL A 68 -0.07 -6.29 -4.70
C VAL A 68 -0.02 -4.85 -4.14
N GLY A 69 -0.12 -4.68 -2.82
CA GLY A 69 0.04 -3.38 -2.16
C GLY A 69 1.43 -2.77 -2.38
N CYS A 70 2.49 -3.56 -2.24
CA CYS A 70 3.87 -3.14 -2.50
C CYS A 70 4.11 -2.77 -3.95
N ILE A 71 3.57 -3.52 -4.91
CA ILE A 71 3.67 -3.19 -6.34
C ILE A 71 3.02 -1.83 -6.59
N ARG A 72 1.84 -1.56 -6.00
CA ARG A 72 1.20 -0.24 -6.15
C ARG A 72 2.03 0.88 -5.54
N MET A 73 2.59 0.65 -4.35
CA MET A 73 3.49 1.60 -3.69
C MET A 73 4.70 1.93 -4.57
N LEU A 74 5.34 0.92 -5.16
CA LEU A 74 6.47 1.10 -6.07
C LEU A 74 6.07 1.86 -7.34
N LEU A 75 4.91 1.55 -7.92
CA LEU A 75 4.41 2.27 -9.09
C LEU A 75 4.16 3.76 -8.79
N ASP A 76 3.58 4.08 -7.62
CA ASP A 76 3.38 5.46 -7.18
C ASP A 76 4.71 6.19 -6.94
N PHE A 77 5.78 5.46 -6.56
CA PHE A 77 7.14 6.02 -6.44
C PHE A 77 7.81 6.28 -7.81
N ILE A 78 7.64 5.37 -8.77
CA ILE A 78 8.24 5.48 -10.11
C ILE A 78 7.51 6.56 -10.95
N TYR A 79 6.20 6.68 -10.76
CA TYR A 79 5.33 7.58 -11.53
C TYR A 79 4.69 8.63 -10.61
N PRO A 80 5.48 9.58 -10.08
CA PRO A 80 4.95 10.67 -9.26
C PRO A 80 4.02 11.56 -10.08
N ALA A 81 3.20 12.35 -9.38
CA ALA A 81 2.30 13.27 -10.05
C ALA A 81 3.06 14.40 -10.76
N PRO A 82 2.91 14.58 -12.09
CA PRO A 82 3.47 15.76 -12.73
C PRO A 82 2.81 17.03 -12.18
N PRO A 83 3.54 18.15 -12.17
CA PRO A 83 2.99 19.45 -11.82
C PRO A 83 1.85 19.84 -12.77
N CYS A 84 0.95 20.71 -12.29
CA CYS A 84 -0.10 21.30 -13.13
C CYS A 84 0.54 21.95 -14.37
N TYR A 85 0.09 21.57 -15.58
CA TYR A 85 0.57 21.96 -16.93
C TYR A 85 1.46 20.97 -17.71
N GLU A 86 1.83 19.81 -17.18
CA GLU A 86 2.55 18.77 -17.97
C GLU A 86 1.65 17.60 -18.41
N GLU A 87 2.03 16.94 -19.51
CA GLU A 87 1.35 15.73 -20.00
C GLU A 87 1.50 14.57 -19.00
N ASP A 88 0.36 14.00 -18.59
CA ASP A 88 0.31 12.92 -17.60
C ASP A 88 0.55 11.55 -18.24
N ASN A 89 1.82 11.12 -18.25
CA ASN A 89 2.26 9.81 -18.77
C ASN A 89 2.01 8.62 -17.82
N ARG A 90 1.28 8.83 -16.72
CA ARG A 90 1.00 7.77 -15.75
C ARG A 90 0.10 6.69 -16.36
N PRO A 91 0.36 5.40 -16.09
CA PRO A 91 -0.51 4.33 -16.57
C PRO A 91 -1.95 4.55 -16.08
N VAL A 92 -2.95 4.26 -16.93
CA VAL A 92 -4.38 4.54 -16.67
C VAL A 92 -4.87 4.01 -15.31
N VAL A 93 -4.31 2.89 -14.85
CA VAL A 93 -4.64 2.29 -13.54
C VAL A 93 -4.15 3.17 -12.38
N LEU A 94 -3.04 3.89 -12.54
CA LEU A 94 -2.56 4.85 -11.54
C LEU A 94 -3.36 6.15 -11.57
N LYS A 95 -3.71 6.60 -12.77
CA LYS A 95 -4.43 7.87 -12.99
C LYS A 95 -5.86 7.85 -12.47
N TYR A 96 -6.61 6.78 -12.73
CA TYR A 96 -8.05 6.72 -12.42
C TYR A 96 -8.39 6.01 -11.11
N VAL A 97 -7.52 5.16 -10.59
CA VAL A 97 -7.77 4.43 -9.34
C VAL A 97 -7.16 5.21 -8.17
N HIS A 98 -8.03 5.89 -7.41
CA HIS A 98 -7.65 6.52 -6.15
C HIS A 98 -7.21 5.47 -5.13
N TYR A 99 -6.26 5.82 -4.26
CA TYR A 99 -5.67 4.89 -3.27
C TYR A 99 -6.74 4.23 -2.37
N LEU A 100 -7.84 4.92 -2.08
CA LEU A 100 -8.96 4.38 -1.31
C LEU A 100 -9.71 3.25 -2.03
N TYR A 101 -10.00 3.43 -3.33
CA TYR A 101 -10.66 2.37 -4.13
C TYR A 101 -9.76 1.15 -4.27
N PHE A 102 -8.45 1.38 -4.44
CA PHE A 102 -7.46 0.31 -4.46
C PHE A 102 -7.44 -0.48 -3.13
N SER A 103 -7.53 0.21 -1.98
CA SER A 103 -7.63 -0.42 -0.65
C SER A 103 -8.78 -1.40 -0.52
N VAL A 104 -9.96 -0.96 -0.98
CA VAL A 104 -11.19 -1.75 -0.91
C VAL A 104 -11.05 -2.97 -1.80
N LEU A 105 -10.55 -2.79 -3.02
CA LEU A 105 -10.27 -3.91 -3.94
C LEU A 105 -9.26 -4.89 -3.35
N LEU A 106 -8.17 -4.39 -2.77
CA LEU A 106 -7.13 -5.20 -2.14
C LEU A 106 -7.68 -6.02 -0.97
N SER A 107 -8.58 -5.44 -0.17
CA SER A 107 -9.27 -6.11 0.93
C SER A 107 -10.17 -7.24 0.45
N PHE A 108 -10.87 -7.04 -0.68
CA PHE A 108 -11.69 -8.10 -1.28
C PHE A 108 -10.84 -9.23 -1.85
N ILE A 109 -9.70 -8.91 -2.48
CA ILE A 109 -8.76 -9.90 -2.98
C ILE A 109 -8.21 -10.74 -1.84
N THR A 110 -7.75 -10.11 -0.74
CA THR A 110 -7.26 -10.87 0.42
C THR A 110 -8.37 -11.70 1.04
N LEU A 111 -9.58 -11.18 1.17
CA LEU A 111 -10.71 -11.96 1.70
C LEU A 111 -11.02 -13.17 0.81
N ALA A 112 -11.02 -13.01 -0.51
CA ALA A 112 -11.25 -14.11 -1.45
C ALA A 112 -10.18 -15.20 -1.33
N VAL A 113 -8.90 -14.83 -1.21
CA VAL A 113 -7.78 -15.78 -1.05
C VAL A 113 -7.78 -16.45 0.33
N VAL A 114 -8.27 -15.77 1.37
CA VAL A 114 -8.35 -16.35 2.72
C VAL A 114 -9.50 -17.37 2.83
N VAL A 115 -10.61 -17.13 2.11
CA VAL A 115 -11.81 -17.98 2.15
C VAL A 115 -11.76 -19.15 1.16
N GLY A 116 -11.16 -18.94 -0.02
CA GLY A 116 -10.99 -19.96 -1.07
C GLY A 116 -9.89 -20.96 -0.75
#